data_AF-E4WZT7-F1
#
_entry.id   AF-E4WZT7-F1
#
_cell.length_a   1.000
_cell.length_b   1.000
_cell.length_c   1.000
_cell.angle_alpha   90.00
_cell.angle_beta   90.00
_cell.angle_gamma   90.00
#
_symmetry.space_group_name_H-M   'P 1'
#
loop_
_entity.id
_entity.type
_entity.pdbx_description
1 polymer ?
#
loop_
_entity_poly.entity_id
_entity_poly.type
_entity_poly.pdbx_seq_one_letter_code
_entity_poly.pdbx_strand_id
1 'polypeptide(L)'
;MMLYMQGEFRRKKNPQLSLEFDAKLAEIEEKYTSYGCYCWIDGVDAGVIGGGRPVDVVDHHCKELYRCYKCVNSDYNANYTDISYSIDFTVKQVGDKTRRNLECDGNVKQDASNICECDKRFAENISKEAQSCKKGAPDDEKFGSRCVDETYRTINGGGSFFPNTMCNKEKKDVHRDQCCGLYPDRNPYSIKEKDCCERKTILDPETELKEYFIVAKGNCDADNGERVVISEAGNPHIYVDVTEN
;
A
#
# COMPACT_ATOMS: atom_id res chain seq x y z
N MET A 1 4.42 5.65 -12.44
CA MET A 1 5.27 5.89 -11.23
C MET A 1 6.49 4.99 -11.16
N MET A 2 6.33 3.66 -11.28
CA MET A 2 7.46 2.72 -11.14
C MET A 2 8.60 2.96 -12.12
N LEU A 3 8.32 3.21 -13.41
CA LEU A 3 9.36 3.57 -14.40
C LEU A 3 10.20 4.77 -13.95
N TYR A 4 9.54 5.81 -13.44
CA TYR A 4 10.23 6.98 -12.90
C TYR A 4 11.17 6.57 -11.75
N MET A 5 10.65 5.84 -10.76
CA MET A 5 11.41 5.41 -9.58
C MET A 5 12.55 4.43 -9.90
N GLN A 6 12.43 3.64 -10.96
CA GLN A 6 13.51 2.76 -11.45
C GLN A 6 14.61 3.51 -12.21
N GLY A 7 14.45 4.81 -12.44
CA GLY A 7 15.46 5.62 -13.10
C GLY A 7 15.37 5.61 -14.63
N GLU A 8 14.31 5.04 -15.19
CA GLU A 8 14.05 5.04 -16.63
C GLU A 8 13.88 6.47 -17.16
N PHE A 9 14.15 6.64 -18.46
CA PHE A 9 14.03 7.91 -19.18
C PHE A 9 14.87 9.05 -18.56
N ARG A 10 16.16 8.77 -18.32
CA ARG A 10 17.14 9.76 -17.83
C ARG A 10 17.05 11.06 -18.65
N ARG A 11 17.12 12.22 -17.95
CA ARG A 11 17.16 13.63 -18.45
C ARG A 11 15.83 14.41 -18.55
N LYS A 12 14.95 14.35 -17.54
CA LYS A 12 13.81 15.28 -17.37
C LYS A 12 12.84 15.38 -18.57
N LYS A 13 12.93 14.49 -19.57
CA LYS A 13 11.93 14.41 -20.64
C LYS A 13 10.74 13.66 -20.07
N ASN A 14 9.53 14.16 -20.32
CA ASN A 14 8.30 13.45 -20.00
C ASN A 14 8.44 12.00 -20.54
N PRO A 15 8.38 10.96 -19.68
CA PRO A 15 8.51 9.56 -20.09
C PRO A 15 7.61 9.18 -21.26
N GLN A 16 6.40 9.75 -21.33
CA GLN A 16 5.43 9.53 -22.41
C GLN A 16 5.94 10.00 -23.78
N LEU A 17 6.97 10.84 -23.83
CA LEU A 17 7.60 11.27 -25.09
C LEU A 17 8.65 10.27 -25.60
N SER A 18 8.92 9.19 -24.85
CA SER A 18 9.80 8.13 -25.30
C SER A 18 9.03 7.15 -26.19
N LEU A 19 9.64 6.76 -27.32
CA LEU A 19 9.11 5.69 -28.18
C LEU A 19 9.07 4.32 -27.46
N GLU A 20 9.82 4.15 -26.38
CA GLU A 20 9.86 2.93 -25.57
C GLU A 20 8.87 2.95 -24.39
N PHE A 21 8.12 4.04 -24.19
CA PHE A 21 7.29 4.21 -23.00
C PHE A 21 6.27 3.09 -22.83
N ASP A 22 5.47 2.85 -23.86
CA ASP A 22 4.42 1.84 -23.84
C ASP A 22 4.98 0.43 -23.64
N ALA A 23 6.10 0.12 -24.32
CA ALA A 23 6.76 -1.18 -24.18
C ALA A 23 7.26 -1.43 -22.75
N LYS A 24 7.89 -0.42 -22.12
CA LYS A 24 8.36 -0.55 -20.73
C LYS A 24 7.23 -0.56 -19.71
N LEU A 25 6.14 0.14 -20.00
CA LEU A 25 4.94 0.09 -19.17
C LEU A 25 4.33 -1.32 -19.22
N ALA A 26 4.20 -1.90 -20.41
CA ALA A 26 3.72 -3.27 -20.60
C ALA A 26 4.62 -4.30 -19.88
N GLU A 27 5.95 -4.17 -19.95
CA GLU A 27 6.87 -5.06 -19.21
C GLU A 27 6.63 -5.01 -17.69
N ILE A 28 6.41 -3.82 -17.14
CA ILE A 28 6.10 -3.66 -15.71
C ILE A 28 4.74 -4.28 -15.37
N GLU A 29 3.72 -4.03 -16.20
CA GLU A 29 2.39 -4.57 -15.99
C GLU A 29 2.42 -6.10 -16.03
N GLU A 30 3.01 -6.71 -17.06
CA GLU A 30 3.17 -8.16 -17.18
C GLU A 30 3.92 -8.74 -15.98
N LYS A 31 4.99 -8.08 -15.55
CA LYS A 31 5.82 -8.57 -14.46
C LYS A 31 5.08 -8.60 -13.12
N TYR A 32 4.33 -7.56 -12.79
CA TYR A 32 3.79 -7.33 -11.45
C TYR A 32 2.28 -7.55 -11.32
N THR A 33 1.55 -7.86 -12.39
CA THR A 33 0.13 -8.22 -12.34
C THR A 33 -0.05 -9.72 -12.49
N SER A 34 -1.26 -10.24 -12.18
CA SER A 34 -1.55 -11.67 -12.26
C SER A 34 -0.55 -12.51 -11.45
N TYR A 35 -0.17 -12.05 -10.26
CA TYR A 35 0.91 -12.61 -9.45
C TYR A 35 0.50 -12.86 -7.99
N GLY A 36 0.90 -14.01 -7.45
CA GLY A 36 0.74 -14.33 -6.04
C GLY A 36 -0.72 -14.31 -5.57
N CYS A 37 -0.95 -13.73 -4.40
CA CYS A 37 -2.24 -13.72 -3.71
C CYS A 37 -2.96 -12.37 -3.70
N TYR A 38 -2.31 -11.30 -4.16
CA TYR A 38 -2.84 -9.94 -4.11
C TYR A 38 -2.55 -9.08 -5.35
N CYS A 39 -1.53 -9.38 -6.14
CA CYS A 39 -1.16 -8.53 -7.28
C CYS A 39 -2.07 -8.78 -8.50
N TRP A 40 -3.24 -8.13 -8.54
CA TRP A 40 -4.23 -8.24 -9.64
C TRP A 40 -4.42 -9.69 -10.10
N ILE A 41 -4.76 -10.56 -9.15
CA ILE A 41 -4.77 -12.01 -9.35
C ILE A 41 -5.75 -12.50 -10.43
N ASP A 42 -6.76 -11.69 -10.74
CA ASP A 42 -7.76 -11.93 -11.79
C ASP A 42 -7.59 -10.97 -13.00
N GLY A 43 -6.40 -10.39 -13.16
CA GLY A 43 -6.09 -9.41 -14.20
C GLY A 43 -6.38 -7.97 -13.77
N VAL A 44 -5.89 -7.01 -14.55
CA VAL A 44 -5.97 -5.57 -14.23
C VAL A 44 -7.40 -5.05 -14.18
N ASP A 45 -8.27 -5.54 -15.07
CA ASP A 45 -9.67 -5.13 -15.19
C ASP A 45 -10.53 -5.55 -13.98
N ALA A 46 -10.15 -6.63 -13.28
CA ALA A 46 -10.83 -7.08 -12.07
C ALA A 46 -10.49 -6.24 -10.84
N GLY A 47 -9.49 -5.36 -10.96
CA GLY A 47 -8.97 -4.57 -9.87
C GLY A 47 -8.11 -5.38 -8.89
N VAL A 48 -7.74 -4.72 -7.78
CA VAL A 48 -6.90 -5.33 -6.74
C VAL A 48 -7.81 -6.09 -5.79
N ILE A 49 -7.72 -7.42 -5.87
CA ILE A 49 -8.39 -8.35 -4.98
C ILE A 49 -7.36 -9.33 -4.40
N GLY A 50 -7.68 -9.93 -3.26
CA GLY A 50 -6.78 -10.91 -2.68
C GLY A 50 -7.25 -11.45 -1.34
N GLY A 51 -6.50 -12.44 -0.85
CA GLY A 51 -6.79 -13.07 0.44
C GLY A 51 -5.68 -14.02 0.86
N GLY A 52 -5.46 -14.10 2.18
CA GLY A 52 -4.47 -14.99 2.77
C GLY A 52 -3.10 -14.36 3.05
N ARG A 53 -2.10 -15.22 3.28
CA ARG A 53 -0.70 -14.79 3.48
C ARG A 53 -0.05 -14.50 2.11
N PRO A 54 0.69 -13.38 1.97
CA PRO A 54 1.44 -13.13 0.75
C PRO A 54 2.53 -14.20 0.55
N VAL A 55 2.82 -14.53 -0.71
CA VAL A 55 3.79 -15.59 -1.07
C VAL A 55 5.25 -15.12 -1.00
N ASP A 56 5.47 -13.83 -1.23
CA ASP A 56 6.79 -13.19 -1.18
C ASP A 56 6.66 -11.69 -0.76
N VAL A 57 7.76 -10.93 -0.80
CA VAL A 57 7.73 -9.50 -0.46
C VAL A 57 7.03 -8.65 -1.52
N VAL A 58 7.03 -9.07 -2.78
CA VAL A 58 6.37 -8.35 -3.87
C VAL A 58 4.85 -8.41 -3.69
N ASP A 59 4.33 -9.62 -3.45
CA ASP A 59 2.93 -9.89 -3.14
C ASP A 59 2.51 -9.24 -1.81
N HIS A 60 3.42 -9.10 -0.85
CA HIS A 60 3.18 -8.32 0.36
C HIS A 60 2.88 -6.84 0.04
N HIS A 61 3.62 -6.20 -0.87
CA HIS A 61 3.35 -4.81 -1.25
C HIS A 61 2.02 -4.67 -2.00
N CYS A 62 1.60 -5.66 -2.78
CA CYS A 62 0.25 -5.71 -3.36
C CYS A 62 -0.83 -5.88 -2.30
N LYS A 63 -0.57 -6.66 -1.24
CA LYS A 63 -1.47 -6.77 -0.08
C LYS A 63 -1.64 -5.45 0.65
N GLU A 64 -0.57 -4.68 0.80
CA GLU A 64 -0.63 -3.34 1.40
C GLU A 64 -1.42 -2.37 0.51
N LEU A 65 -1.25 -2.41 -0.80
CA LEU A 65 -2.07 -1.65 -1.76
C LEU A 65 -3.56 -2.01 -1.65
N TYR A 66 -3.88 -3.31 -1.68
CA TYR A 66 -5.24 -3.83 -1.49
C TYR A 66 -5.90 -3.31 -0.21
N ARG A 67 -5.16 -3.31 0.91
CA ARG A 67 -5.64 -2.81 2.21
C ARG A 67 -5.92 -1.32 2.17
N CYS A 68 -5.02 -0.56 1.54
CA CYS A 68 -5.16 0.87 1.35
C CYS A 68 -6.45 1.20 0.56
N TYR A 69 -6.65 0.55 -0.60
CA TYR A 69 -7.86 0.72 -1.40
C TYR A 69 -9.14 0.30 -0.67
N LYS A 70 -9.10 -0.77 0.12
CA LYS A 70 -10.24 -1.14 0.96
C LYS A 70 -10.65 -0.03 1.92
N CYS A 71 -9.67 0.64 2.53
CA CYS A 71 -9.94 1.77 3.38
C CYS A 71 -10.45 2.97 2.59
N VAL A 72 -9.91 3.27 1.41
CA VAL A 72 -10.42 4.36 0.58
C VAL A 72 -11.90 4.14 0.25
N ASN A 73 -12.24 2.92 -0.17
CA ASN A 73 -13.63 2.60 -0.51
C ASN A 73 -14.56 2.80 0.68
N SER A 74 -14.13 2.38 1.87
CA SER A 74 -14.92 2.48 3.11
C SER A 74 -15.03 3.92 3.61
N ASP A 75 -13.91 4.64 3.65
CA ASP A 75 -13.80 5.98 4.23
C ASP A 75 -14.55 7.03 3.39
N TYR A 76 -14.56 6.86 2.07
CA TYR A 76 -15.15 7.80 1.12
C TYR A 76 -16.46 7.33 0.50
N ASN A 77 -16.93 6.13 0.86
CA ASN A 77 -18.08 5.47 0.23
C ASN A 77 -17.98 5.54 -1.31
N ALA A 78 -16.79 5.26 -1.82
CA ALA A 78 -16.41 5.39 -3.22
C ALA A 78 -15.81 4.06 -3.73
N ASN A 79 -15.65 3.95 -5.04
CA ASN A 79 -14.83 2.90 -5.61
C ASN A 79 -13.48 3.52 -6.02
N TYR A 80 -12.38 2.96 -5.53
CA TYR A 80 -11.04 3.48 -5.80
C TYR A 80 -10.74 3.57 -7.31
N THR A 81 -11.35 2.71 -8.14
CA THR A 81 -11.20 2.73 -9.60
C THR A 81 -11.83 3.95 -10.26
N ASP A 82 -12.78 4.61 -9.59
CA ASP A 82 -13.53 5.75 -10.13
C ASP A 82 -12.90 7.09 -9.73
N ILE A 83 -11.88 7.06 -8.88
CA ILE A 83 -11.22 8.25 -8.35
C ILE A 83 -9.96 8.54 -9.17
N SER A 84 -9.95 9.70 -9.82
CA SER A 84 -8.79 10.22 -10.53
C SER A 84 -7.96 11.12 -9.63
N TYR A 85 -6.64 11.04 -9.75
CA TYR A 85 -5.68 11.88 -9.04
C TYR A 85 -4.57 12.37 -9.98
N SER A 86 -3.83 13.37 -9.54
CA SER A 86 -2.60 13.87 -10.16
C SER A 86 -1.40 13.56 -9.28
N ILE A 87 -0.23 13.39 -9.90
CA ILE A 87 1.02 13.17 -9.18
C ILE A 87 2.14 13.97 -9.82
N ASP A 88 2.90 14.66 -8.98
CA ASP A 88 4.05 15.44 -9.41
C ASP A 88 5.33 14.63 -9.30
N PHE A 89 6.05 14.54 -10.42
CA PHE A 89 7.34 13.87 -10.51
C PHE A 89 8.46 14.86 -10.22
N THR A 90 8.94 14.88 -8.99
CA THR A 90 9.94 15.84 -8.53
C THR A 90 11.28 15.17 -8.25
N VAL A 91 12.29 16.00 -8.00
CA VAL A 91 13.64 15.57 -7.66
C VAL A 91 14.07 16.33 -6.42
N LYS A 92 14.40 15.62 -5.35
CA LYS A 92 14.86 16.19 -4.07
C LYS A 92 16.34 15.96 -3.88
N GLN A 93 17.04 16.94 -3.29
CA GLN A 93 18.41 16.75 -2.81
C GLN A 93 18.36 16.15 -1.41
N VAL A 94 19.07 15.04 -1.20
CA VAL A 94 19.22 14.39 0.11
C VAL A 94 20.72 14.24 0.36
N GLY A 95 21.30 15.20 1.10
CA GLY A 95 22.74 15.41 1.16
C GLY A 95 23.31 15.71 -0.23
N ASP A 96 24.41 15.06 -0.60
CA ASP A 96 25.04 15.20 -1.94
C ASP A 96 24.36 14.37 -3.04
N LYS A 97 23.24 13.69 -2.72
CA LYS A 97 22.56 12.77 -3.66
C LYS A 97 21.23 13.35 -4.10
N THR A 98 21.06 13.39 -5.41
CA THR A 98 19.79 13.72 -6.05
C THR A 98 18.91 12.48 -6.11
N ARG A 99 17.72 12.52 -5.50
CA ARG A 99 16.74 11.42 -5.48
C ARG A 99 15.46 11.81 -6.18
N ARG A 100 14.88 10.84 -6.87
CA ARG A 100 13.52 10.96 -7.45
C ARG A 100 12.50 10.92 -6.33
N ASN A 101 11.47 11.76 -6.45
CA ASN A 101 10.40 11.87 -5.48
C ASN A 101 9.05 11.95 -6.21
N LEU A 102 8.01 11.43 -5.57
CA LEU A 102 6.63 11.49 -6.02
C LEU A 102 5.84 12.33 -5.01
N GLU A 103 5.00 13.25 -5.48
CA GLU A 103 4.24 14.18 -4.63
C GLU A 103 2.76 14.15 -4.98
N CYS A 104 1.92 13.95 -3.97
CA CYS A 104 0.46 13.86 -4.10
C CYS A 104 -0.29 15.11 -3.63
N ASP A 105 0.45 16.14 -3.19
CA ASP A 105 -0.10 17.35 -2.56
C ASP A 105 -0.91 18.23 -3.54
N GLY A 106 -0.77 18.01 -4.85
CA GLY A 106 -1.53 18.72 -5.88
C GLY A 106 -3.01 18.31 -6.00
N ASN A 107 -3.46 17.31 -5.25
CA ASN A 107 -4.84 16.82 -5.30
C ASN A 107 -5.77 17.66 -4.42
N VAL A 108 -6.81 18.23 -5.02
CA VAL A 108 -7.79 19.08 -4.31
C VAL A 108 -8.69 18.25 -3.37
N LYS A 109 -9.05 17.03 -3.78
CA LYS A 109 -9.89 16.14 -2.99
C LYS A 109 -9.05 15.16 -2.17
N GLN A 110 -9.48 14.89 -0.94
CA GLN A 110 -8.76 13.98 -0.04
C GLN A 110 -8.76 12.52 -0.52
N ASP A 111 -9.85 12.06 -1.12
CA ASP A 111 -9.94 10.72 -1.72
C ASP A 111 -8.88 10.52 -2.81
N ALA A 112 -8.73 11.50 -3.70
CA ALA A 112 -7.70 11.53 -4.74
C ALA A 112 -6.28 11.59 -4.16
N SER A 113 -6.05 12.42 -3.14
CA SER A 113 -4.76 12.49 -2.44
C SER A 113 -4.38 11.14 -1.80
N ASN A 114 -5.33 10.48 -1.14
CA ASN A 114 -5.09 9.21 -0.46
C ASN A 114 -4.85 8.04 -1.42
N ILE A 115 -5.58 7.95 -2.52
CA ILE A 115 -5.27 6.96 -3.57
C ILE A 115 -3.89 7.22 -4.15
N CYS A 116 -3.56 8.48 -4.43
CA CYS A 116 -2.22 8.83 -4.90
C CYS A 116 -1.15 8.33 -3.92
N GLU A 117 -1.34 8.54 -2.61
CA GLU A 117 -0.40 8.04 -1.59
C GLU A 117 -0.36 6.50 -1.53
N CYS A 118 -1.50 5.82 -1.67
CA CYS A 118 -1.55 4.35 -1.78
C CYS A 118 -0.67 3.86 -2.95
N ASP A 119 -0.86 4.42 -4.14
CA ASP A 119 -0.17 4.01 -5.36
C ASP A 119 1.30 4.42 -5.37
N LYS A 120 1.60 5.59 -4.81
CA LYS A 120 2.97 6.07 -4.60
C LYS A 120 3.74 5.10 -3.72
N ARG A 121 3.22 4.75 -2.53
CA ARG A 121 3.88 3.78 -1.64
C ARG A 121 4.12 2.45 -2.34
N PHE A 122 3.12 1.94 -3.06
CA PHE A 122 3.27 0.72 -3.86
C PHE A 122 4.40 0.86 -4.90
N ALA A 123 4.39 1.93 -5.69
CA ALA A 123 5.38 2.14 -6.74
C ALA A 123 6.81 2.29 -6.19
N GLU A 124 6.98 2.97 -5.06
CA GLU A 124 8.27 3.13 -4.39
C GLU A 124 8.78 1.80 -3.84
N ASN A 125 7.92 1.04 -3.17
CA ASN A 125 8.27 -0.25 -2.59
C ASN A 125 8.62 -1.27 -3.68
N ILE A 126 7.79 -1.43 -4.71
CA ILE A 126 8.09 -2.38 -5.80
C ILE A 126 9.38 -1.97 -6.53
N SER A 127 9.62 -0.67 -6.73
CA SER A 127 10.87 -0.20 -7.35
C SER A 127 12.08 -0.50 -6.49
N LYS A 128 11.96 -0.39 -5.16
CA LYS A 128 13.00 -0.79 -4.21
C LYS A 128 13.26 -2.29 -4.30
N GLU A 129 12.23 -3.13 -4.28
CA GLU A 129 12.40 -4.59 -4.36
C GLU A 129 12.98 -5.03 -5.71
N ALA A 130 12.55 -4.42 -6.82
CA ALA A 130 13.13 -4.64 -8.13
C ALA A 130 14.65 -4.36 -8.16
N GLN A 131 15.07 -3.26 -7.52
CA GLN A 131 16.49 -2.92 -7.42
C GLN A 131 17.26 -3.87 -6.49
N SER A 132 16.66 -4.27 -5.37
CA SER A 132 17.25 -5.24 -4.43
C SER A 132 17.44 -6.60 -5.09
N CYS A 133 16.42 -7.10 -5.79
CA CYS A 133 16.48 -8.32 -6.59
C CYS A 133 17.61 -8.27 -7.63
N LYS A 134 17.68 -7.19 -8.44
CA LYS A 134 18.76 -7.00 -9.44
C LYS A 134 20.16 -7.00 -8.83
N LYS A 135 20.30 -6.60 -7.57
CA LYS A 135 21.58 -6.58 -6.84
C LYS A 135 21.90 -7.89 -6.14
N GLY A 136 21.02 -8.89 -6.18
CA GLY A 136 21.18 -10.13 -5.42
C GLY A 136 21.18 -9.88 -3.91
N ALA A 137 20.42 -8.89 -3.44
CA ALA A 137 20.23 -8.67 -2.01
C ALA A 137 19.56 -9.90 -1.37
N PRO A 138 19.85 -10.20 -0.09
CA PRO A 138 19.20 -11.29 0.60
C PRO A 138 17.69 -11.06 0.70
N ASP A 139 16.96 -12.16 0.84
CA ASP A 139 15.52 -12.18 1.03
C ASP A 139 15.09 -11.30 2.23
N ASP A 140 13.85 -10.85 2.17
CA ASP A 140 13.23 -10.21 3.32
C ASP A 140 12.99 -11.25 4.43
N GLU A 141 13.42 -10.93 5.65
CA GLU A 141 13.33 -11.84 6.79
C GLU A 141 11.89 -12.30 7.08
N LYS A 142 10.92 -11.41 6.85
CA LYS A 142 9.51 -11.65 7.19
C LYS A 142 8.71 -12.19 6.01
N PHE A 143 8.98 -11.68 4.81
CA PHE A 143 8.15 -11.93 3.64
C PHE A 143 8.82 -12.77 2.56
N GLY A 144 10.13 -13.07 2.66
CA GLY A 144 10.83 -13.96 1.73
C GLY A 144 11.41 -13.25 0.50
N SER A 145 11.41 -13.94 -0.64
CA SER A 145 12.08 -13.50 -1.87
C SER A 145 11.74 -12.05 -2.25
N ARG A 146 12.76 -11.31 -2.70
CA ARG A 146 12.62 -9.96 -3.30
C ARG A 146 12.39 -9.98 -4.81
N CYS A 147 12.59 -11.14 -5.42
CA CYS A 147 12.43 -11.36 -6.84
C CYS A 147 11.08 -12.01 -7.13
N VAL A 148 10.42 -11.52 -8.17
CA VAL A 148 9.25 -12.18 -8.77
C VAL A 148 9.65 -13.60 -9.18
N ASP A 149 8.91 -14.58 -8.67
CA ASP A 149 9.05 -16.01 -8.97
C ASP A 149 7.89 -16.49 -9.84
N GLU A 150 8.17 -16.91 -11.08
CA GLU A 150 7.16 -17.35 -12.05
C GLU A 150 6.33 -18.57 -11.59
N THR A 151 6.76 -19.31 -10.56
CA THR A 151 5.92 -20.35 -9.95
C THR A 151 4.67 -19.80 -9.27
N TYR A 152 4.65 -18.51 -8.93
CA TYR A 152 3.50 -17.79 -8.39
C TYR A 152 2.72 -16.99 -9.45
N ARG A 153 3.06 -17.13 -10.73
CA ARG A 153 2.26 -16.56 -11.83
C ARG A 153 0.90 -17.23 -11.86
N THR A 154 -0.16 -16.43 -11.77
CA THR A 154 -1.53 -16.95 -11.75
C THR A 154 -1.95 -17.49 -13.11
N ILE A 155 -2.98 -18.34 -13.12
CA ILE A 155 -3.58 -18.84 -14.37
C ILE A 155 -4.04 -17.73 -15.33
N ASN A 156 -4.47 -16.58 -14.81
CA ASN A 156 -4.91 -15.44 -15.63
C ASN A 156 -3.72 -14.74 -16.31
N GLY A 157 -2.53 -14.85 -15.72
CA GLY A 157 -1.26 -14.40 -16.30
C GLY A 157 -0.52 -15.49 -17.08
N GLY A 158 -1.18 -16.59 -17.44
CA GLY A 158 -0.58 -17.70 -18.19
C GLY A 158 0.29 -18.67 -17.36
N GLY A 159 0.26 -18.55 -16.03
CA GLY A 159 0.98 -19.44 -15.12
C GLY A 159 0.14 -20.61 -14.59
N SER A 160 0.60 -21.23 -13.51
CA SER A 160 -0.02 -22.41 -12.89
C SER A 160 -0.47 -22.19 -11.44
N PHE A 161 -0.28 -20.99 -10.90
CA PHE A 161 -0.70 -20.68 -9.54
C PHE A 161 -2.22 -20.42 -9.48
N PHE A 162 -2.89 -21.02 -8.51
CA PHE A 162 -4.33 -20.88 -8.27
C PHE A 162 -4.57 -20.12 -6.96
N PRO A 163 -4.73 -18.79 -6.98
CA PRO A 163 -4.89 -17.97 -5.78
C PRO A 163 -6.01 -18.44 -4.84
N ASN A 164 -7.08 -18.98 -5.42
CA ASN A 164 -8.24 -19.41 -4.65
C ASN A 164 -7.98 -20.62 -3.75
N THR A 165 -7.00 -21.45 -4.08
CA THR A 165 -6.69 -22.69 -3.34
C THR A 165 -5.29 -22.70 -2.75
N MET A 166 -4.34 -21.97 -3.33
CA MET A 166 -2.93 -21.96 -2.94
C MET A 166 -2.57 -20.81 -1.99
N CYS A 167 -3.37 -19.76 -1.94
CA CYS A 167 -3.20 -18.72 -0.93
C CYS A 167 -3.72 -19.21 0.42
N ASN A 168 -2.86 -19.18 1.43
CA ASN A 168 -3.23 -19.58 2.79
C ASN A 168 -4.19 -18.54 3.39
N LYS A 169 -5.49 -18.75 3.16
CA LYS A 169 -6.58 -17.97 3.76
C LYS A 169 -6.81 -18.50 5.17
N GLU A 170 -6.45 -17.71 6.17
CA GLU A 170 -6.90 -17.99 7.54
C GLU A 170 -8.43 -18.04 7.55
N LYS A 171 -8.99 -19.16 8.00
CA LYS A 171 -10.43 -19.44 8.03
C LYS A 171 -11.12 -18.51 9.03
N LYS A 172 -11.37 -17.29 8.62
CA LYS A 172 -12.14 -16.32 9.39
C LYS A 172 -12.77 -15.34 8.42
N ASP A 173 -14.07 -15.49 8.23
CA ASP A 173 -14.93 -14.52 7.55
C ASP A 173 -15.08 -13.29 8.45
N VAL A 174 -13.96 -12.62 8.67
CA VAL A 174 -13.86 -11.46 9.55
C VAL A 174 -14.10 -10.26 8.68
N HIS A 175 -15.34 -9.79 8.76
CA HIS A 175 -15.76 -8.49 8.28
C HIS A 175 -14.83 -7.41 8.88
N ARG A 176 -14.02 -6.81 8.01
CA ARG A 176 -13.09 -5.73 8.35
C ARG A 176 -13.78 -4.42 8.03
N ASP A 177 -14.63 -4.00 8.97
CA ASP A 177 -15.63 -2.95 8.77
C ASP A 177 -15.10 -1.55 9.08
N GLN A 178 -13.87 -1.45 9.60
CA GLN A 178 -13.27 -0.21 10.05
C GLN A 178 -11.82 -0.11 9.59
N CYS A 179 -11.27 1.10 9.59
CA CYS A 179 -9.90 1.36 9.19
C CYS A 179 -9.14 2.11 10.28
N CYS A 180 -7.86 1.78 10.41
CA CYS A 180 -6.95 2.30 11.43
C CYS A 180 -5.63 2.69 10.77
N GLY A 181 -4.98 3.76 11.21
CA GLY A 181 -3.82 4.35 10.54
C GLY A 181 -4.12 5.62 9.77
N LEU A 182 -3.05 6.23 9.27
CA LEU A 182 -3.08 7.33 8.30
C LEU A 182 -2.66 6.81 6.94
N TYR A 183 -3.14 7.41 5.86
CA TYR A 183 -2.69 7.04 4.52
C TYR A 183 -1.20 7.39 4.35
N PRO A 184 -0.42 6.52 3.68
CA PRO A 184 -0.82 5.29 3.00
C PRO A 184 -0.88 4.02 3.87
N ASP A 185 -0.51 4.07 5.15
CA ASP A 185 -0.43 2.91 6.06
C ASP A 185 -1.75 2.57 6.77
N ARG A 186 -2.86 3.13 6.28
CA ARG A 186 -4.19 2.87 6.79
C ARG A 186 -4.66 1.47 6.40
N ASN A 187 -5.08 0.71 7.40
CA ASN A 187 -5.32 -0.72 7.29
C ASN A 187 -6.72 -1.10 7.81
N PRO A 188 -7.43 -1.99 7.09
CA PRO A 188 -8.74 -2.45 7.51
C PRO A 188 -8.62 -3.45 8.65
N TYR A 189 -9.48 -3.32 9.67
CA TYR A 189 -9.57 -4.18 10.83
C TYR A 189 -11.02 -4.48 11.20
N SER A 190 -11.23 -5.48 12.06
CA SER A 190 -12.55 -5.80 12.58
C SER A 190 -12.68 -5.33 14.02
N ILE A 191 -13.60 -4.40 14.28
CA ILE A 191 -13.89 -3.87 15.62
C ILE A 191 -14.37 -4.95 16.61
N LYS A 192 -14.76 -6.12 16.13
CA LYS A 192 -15.13 -7.28 16.96
C LYS A 192 -13.91 -7.97 17.56
N GLU A 193 -12.80 -8.03 16.83
CA GLU A 193 -11.62 -8.82 17.21
C GLU A 193 -10.39 -7.96 17.54
N LYS A 194 -10.39 -6.70 17.12
CA LYS A 194 -9.23 -5.82 17.14
C LYS A 194 -9.62 -4.41 17.58
N ASP A 195 -8.68 -3.73 18.20
CA ASP A 195 -8.76 -2.30 18.53
C ASP A 195 -7.74 -1.51 17.69
N CYS A 196 -8.10 -0.27 17.36
CA CYS A 196 -7.16 0.72 16.84
C CYS A 196 -6.65 1.54 18.02
N CYS A 197 -5.34 1.48 18.28
CA CYS A 197 -4.72 2.27 19.34
C CYS A 197 -4.05 3.50 18.74
N GLU A 198 -4.14 4.62 19.46
CA GLU A 198 -3.29 5.80 19.25
C GLU A 198 -2.23 5.85 20.36
N ARG A 199 -0.98 6.07 19.97
CA ARG A 199 0.12 6.43 20.88
C ARG A 199 0.69 7.78 20.50
N LYS A 200 0.90 8.63 21.50
CA LYS A 200 1.48 9.96 21.34
C LYS A 200 2.93 9.95 21.78
N THR A 201 3.81 10.43 20.91
CA THR A 201 5.22 10.65 21.23
C THR A 201 5.51 12.15 21.16
N ILE A 202 5.85 12.74 22.30
CA ILE A 202 6.23 14.15 22.39
C ILE A 202 7.73 14.22 22.06
N LEU A 203 8.07 14.80 20.91
CA LEU A 203 9.47 15.02 20.53
C LEU A 203 10.02 16.29 21.20
N ASP A 204 9.21 17.33 21.25
CA ASP A 204 9.47 18.62 21.91
C ASP A 204 8.13 19.30 22.27
N PRO A 205 8.12 20.41 23.02
CA PRO A 205 6.87 21.06 23.45
C PRO A 205 5.91 21.49 22.34
N GLU A 206 6.38 21.60 21.09
CA GLU A 206 5.60 22.04 19.92
C GLU A 206 5.31 20.88 18.94
N THR A 207 6.01 19.74 19.09
CA THR A 207 5.92 18.60 18.15
C THR A 207 5.43 17.33 18.84
N GLU A 208 4.17 16.97 18.56
CA GLU A 208 3.55 15.69 18.92
C GLU A 208 3.45 14.79 17.69
N LEU A 209 4.05 13.60 17.75
CA LEU A 209 3.85 12.54 16.77
C LEU A 209 2.76 11.59 17.24
N LYS A 210 1.79 11.33 16.38
CA LYS A 210 0.73 10.35 16.61
C LYS A 210 1.00 9.10 15.78
N GLU A 211 1.01 7.97 16.46
CA GLU A 211 1.13 6.66 15.83
C GLU A 211 -0.15 5.87 16.05
N TYR A 212 -0.59 5.17 15.00
CA TYR A 212 -1.80 4.37 15.01
C TYR A 212 -1.47 2.94 14.64
N PHE A 213 -1.96 1.98 15.42
CA PHE A 213 -1.67 0.57 15.18
C PHE A 213 -2.82 -0.32 15.66
N ILE A 214 -2.92 -1.49 15.02
CA ILE A 214 -3.99 -2.45 15.27
C ILE A 214 -3.49 -3.53 16.21
N VAL A 215 -4.20 -3.75 17.31
CA VAL A 215 -3.91 -4.80 18.30
C VAL A 215 -5.11 -5.73 18.49
N ALA A 216 -4.91 -6.85 19.20
CA ALA A 216 -6.04 -7.65 19.66
C ALA A 216 -6.95 -6.82 20.59
N LYS A 217 -8.27 -7.01 20.47
CA LYS A 217 -9.22 -6.27 21.30
C LYS A 217 -8.90 -6.39 22.79
N GLY A 218 -8.84 -5.27 23.49
CA GLY A 218 -8.46 -5.15 24.90
C GLY A 218 -6.96 -5.03 25.16
N ASN A 219 -6.12 -4.96 24.12
CA ASN A 219 -4.66 -4.92 24.26
C ASN A 219 -4.04 -3.54 23.95
N CYS A 220 -4.81 -2.46 23.89
CA CYS A 220 -4.21 -1.12 23.91
C CYS A 220 -3.67 -0.85 25.32
N ASP A 221 -2.40 -0.52 25.42
CA ASP A 221 -1.70 -0.40 26.70
C ASP A 221 -1.83 1.02 27.27
N ALA A 222 -2.86 1.21 28.12
CA ALA A 222 -3.10 2.48 28.79
C ALA A 222 -1.94 2.90 29.72
N ASP A 223 -1.17 1.94 30.27
CA ASP A 223 -0.02 2.25 31.13
C ASP A 223 1.13 2.88 30.31
N ASN A 224 1.19 2.57 29.02
CA ASN A 224 2.09 3.19 28.05
C ASN A 224 1.49 4.44 27.36
N GLY A 225 0.38 4.97 27.87
CA GLY A 225 -0.28 6.15 27.32
C GLY A 225 -0.99 5.90 25.98
N GLU A 226 -1.26 4.64 25.66
CA GLU A 226 -2.04 4.27 24.48
C GLU A 226 -3.53 4.38 24.77
N ARG A 227 -4.31 4.75 23.76
CA ARG A 227 -5.78 4.84 23.89
C ARG A 227 -6.48 4.22 22.70
N VAL A 228 -7.64 3.62 22.96
CA VAL A 228 -8.48 3.08 21.90
C VAL A 228 -9.16 4.23 21.18
N VAL A 229 -9.01 4.28 19.86
CA VAL A 229 -9.59 5.32 19.01
C VAL A 229 -10.41 4.73 17.88
N ILE A 230 -11.37 5.52 17.40
CA ILE A 230 -12.11 5.26 16.15
C ILE A 230 -12.05 6.50 15.27
N SER A 231 -12.16 6.32 13.95
CA SER A 231 -12.27 7.46 13.05
C SER A 231 -13.58 8.20 13.28
N GLU A 232 -13.52 9.53 13.23
CA GLU A 232 -14.68 10.40 13.29
C GLU A 232 -15.61 10.13 12.11
N ALA A 233 -16.93 10.13 12.36
CA ALA A 233 -17.92 9.93 11.33
C ALA A 233 -17.82 11.02 10.25
N GLY A 234 -17.58 10.62 9.00
CA GLY A 234 -17.41 11.55 7.87
C GLY A 234 -16.02 12.19 7.80
N ASN A 235 -15.11 11.91 8.73
CA ASN A 235 -13.73 12.37 8.69
C ASN A 235 -12.75 11.25 9.08
N PRO A 236 -12.32 10.41 8.12
CA PRO A 236 -11.47 9.24 8.39
C PRO A 236 -10.07 9.59 8.94
N HIS A 237 -9.69 10.86 8.87
CA HIS A 237 -8.37 11.38 9.27
C HIS A 237 -8.35 11.93 10.69
N ILE A 238 -9.51 12.08 11.32
CA ILE A 238 -9.63 12.49 12.72
C ILE A 238 -10.00 11.27 13.53
N TYR A 239 -9.29 11.08 14.64
CA TYR A 239 -9.55 10.02 15.60
C TYR A 239 -10.15 10.60 16.87
N VAL A 240 -11.22 9.95 17.34
CA VAL A 240 -11.87 10.24 18.62
C VAL A 240 -11.68 9.07 19.57
N ASP A 241 -11.64 9.37 20.86
CA ASP A 241 -11.51 8.37 21.90
C ASP A 241 -12.80 7.55 22.02
N VAL A 242 -12.69 6.23 22.17
CA VAL A 242 -13.86 5.36 22.35
C VAL A 242 -14.51 5.55 23.72
N THR A 243 -13.79 6.11 24.71
CA THR A 243 -14.30 6.36 26.06
C THR A 243 -15.23 7.58 26.19
N GLU A 244 -15.40 8.38 25.13
CA GLU A 244 -16.24 9.59 25.12
C GLU A 244 -17.63 9.40 24.45
N ASN A 245 -18.08 8.16 24.21
CA ASN A 245 -19.44 7.85 23.70
C ASN A 245 -20.28 7.01 24.67
#